data_AF-A0A919VAP4-F1
#
_entry.id   AF-A0A919VAP4-F1
#
_cell.length_a   1.000
_cell.length_b   1.000
_cell.length_c   1.000
_cell.angle_alpha   90.00
_cell.angle_beta   90.00
_cell.angle_gamma   90.00
#
_symmetry.space_group_name_H-M   'P 1'
#
loop_
_entity.id
_entity.type
_entity.pdbx_description
1 polymer ?
#
loop_
_entity_poly.entity_id
_entity_poly.type
_entity_poly.pdbx_seq_one_letter_code
_entity_poly.pdbx_strand_id
1 'polypeptide(L)'
;MIPATTRQRDGKSRKITALRISPGSRYARKKIPSPTDQDAIIKDFSLERYKYILQQIHVVNENVYKFLAIYQTLASTLATAGIALFIGYRSWNITPTITKSAIIGILSLISAIGLFTVLLICIGVLAWLDYRREECELTDRIVYVGFRKKPRLGNFFRWYETYIIIFILSSLLFMWWYAFWRILPFVK
;
A
#
# COMPACT_ATOMS: atom_id res chain seq x y z
N MET A 1 18.92 43.96 -11.52
CA MET A 1 20.03 44.44 -10.67
C MET A 1 20.25 43.41 -9.57
N ILE A 2 21.29 42.60 -9.67
CA ILE A 2 21.61 41.49 -8.74
C ILE A 2 23.09 41.71 -8.34
N PRO A 3 23.44 41.84 -7.05
CA PRO A 3 24.83 42.07 -6.68
C PRO A 3 25.60 40.75 -6.61
N ALA A 4 26.69 40.70 -7.38
CA ALA A 4 27.68 39.64 -7.37
C ALA A 4 28.51 39.70 -6.08
N THR A 5 28.57 38.58 -5.34
CA THR A 5 29.40 38.44 -4.14
C THR A 5 30.73 37.80 -4.52
N THR A 6 31.78 38.61 -4.53
CA THR A 6 33.18 38.22 -4.74
C THR A 6 33.70 37.49 -3.51
N ARG A 7 34.08 36.21 -3.63
CA ARG A 7 34.68 35.41 -2.54
C ARG A 7 36.19 35.30 -2.74
N GLN A 8 36.93 35.99 -1.89
CA GLN A 8 38.39 36.00 -1.79
C GLN A 8 38.90 34.62 -1.36
N ARG A 9 39.79 33.99 -2.15
CA ARG A 9 40.49 32.74 -1.80
C ARG A 9 41.82 33.08 -1.13
N ASP A 10 41.92 32.78 0.15
CA ASP A 10 43.17 32.84 0.90
C ASP A 10 44.01 31.57 0.65
N GLY A 11 45.13 31.73 -0.05
CA GLY A 11 46.08 30.68 -0.38
C GLY A 11 47.07 30.43 0.75
N LYS A 12 46.67 29.66 1.76
CA LYS A 12 47.58 29.21 2.83
C LYS A 12 48.31 27.94 2.41
N SER A 13 49.56 28.14 1.99
CA SER A 13 50.56 27.12 1.66
C SER A 13 50.70 26.08 2.80
N ARG A 14 50.23 24.85 2.55
CA ARG A 14 50.40 23.72 3.46
C ARG A 14 51.70 23.00 3.12
N LYS A 15 52.66 23.06 4.06
CA LYS A 15 53.87 22.25 4.09
C LYS A 15 53.49 20.77 3.95
N ILE A 16 54.05 20.12 2.94
CA ILE A 16 53.94 18.68 2.71
C ILE A 16 54.85 18.00 3.73
N THR A 17 54.30 17.59 4.86
CA THR A 17 54.96 16.68 5.79
C THR A 17 54.90 15.29 5.19
N ALA A 18 56.08 14.75 4.85
CA ALA A 18 56.25 13.41 4.31
C ALA A 18 55.59 12.37 5.23
N LEU A 19 54.52 11.76 4.72
CA LEU A 19 53.81 10.66 5.38
C LEU A 19 54.67 9.40 5.24
N ARG A 20 55.37 9.04 6.32
CA ARG A 20 56.13 7.80 6.44
C ARG A 20 55.12 6.65 6.48
N ILE A 21 54.86 6.04 5.32
CA ILE A 21 54.00 4.85 5.20
C ILE A 21 54.73 3.71 5.91
N SER A 22 54.27 3.37 7.11
CA SER A 22 54.66 2.16 7.83
C SER A 22 53.89 0.98 7.21
N PRO A 23 54.55 -0.04 6.63
CA PRO A 23 53.87 -1.20 6.10
C PRO A 23 53.56 -2.17 7.24
N GLY A 24 52.71 -1.73 8.16
CA GLY A 24 52.17 -2.55 9.24
C GLY A 24 50.81 -3.09 8.82
N SER A 25 50.84 -4.14 8.00
CA SER A 25 49.69 -4.96 7.59
C SER A 25 48.86 -5.40 8.82
N ARG A 26 47.88 -4.57 9.19
CA ARG A 26 46.77 -4.91 10.08
C ARG A 26 45.66 -5.56 9.25
N TYR A 27 45.95 -6.72 8.66
CA TYR A 27 44.88 -7.69 8.43
C TYR A 27 44.52 -8.23 9.81
N ALA A 28 43.58 -7.53 10.46
CA ALA A 28 42.91 -8.04 11.64
C ALA A 28 42.40 -9.44 11.26
N ARG A 29 43.06 -10.46 11.80
CA ARG A 29 42.64 -11.87 11.70
C ARG A 29 41.21 -11.89 12.22
N LYS A 30 40.22 -11.89 11.31
CA LYS A 30 38.79 -11.88 11.63
C LYS A 30 38.57 -13.16 12.44
N LYS A 31 38.54 -13.02 13.76
CA LYS A 31 38.39 -14.13 14.70
C LYS A 31 37.09 -14.80 14.30
N ILE A 32 37.15 -16.04 13.84
CA ILE A 32 35.95 -16.81 13.52
C ILE A 32 35.14 -16.84 14.82
N PRO A 33 33.89 -16.34 14.83
CA PRO A 33 33.09 -16.28 16.04
C PRO A 33 32.96 -17.69 16.62
N SER A 34 33.07 -17.80 17.94
CA SER A 34 32.91 -19.08 18.62
C SER A 34 31.50 -19.63 18.37
N PRO A 35 31.25 -20.94 18.51
CA PRO A 35 29.91 -21.52 18.30
C PRO A 35 28.81 -20.78 19.09
N THR A 36 29.11 -20.39 20.33
CA THR A 36 28.21 -19.60 21.19
C THR A 36 27.93 -18.20 20.64
N ASP A 37 28.92 -17.55 20.02
CA ASP A 37 28.75 -16.24 19.38
C ASP A 37 27.92 -16.35 18.09
N GLN A 38 28.06 -17.46 17.35
CA GLN A 38 27.27 -17.72 16.14
C GLN A 38 25.79 -17.91 16.47
N ASP A 39 25.48 -18.66 17.53
CA ASP A 39 24.11 -18.87 17.99
C ASP A 39 23.44 -17.55 18.44
N ALA A 40 24.21 -16.66 19.08
CA ALA A 40 23.74 -15.33 19.45
C ALA A 40 23.42 -14.47 18.21
N ILE A 41 24.31 -14.46 17.21
CA ILE A 41 24.09 -13.74 15.94
C ILE A 41 22.86 -14.27 15.19
N ILE A 42 22.67 -15.60 15.15
CA ILE A 42 21.51 -16.22 14.49
C ILE A 42 20.20 -15.83 15.21
N LYS A 43 20.20 -15.82 16.54
CA LYS A 43 19.04 -15.40 17.34
C LYS A 43 18.71 -13.93 17.11
N ASP A 44 19.70 -13.05 17.17
CA ASP A 44 19.50 -11.61 16.96
C ASP A 44 18.97 -11.32 15.55
N PHE A 45 19.56 -11.91 14.52
CA PHE A 45 19.09 -11.78 13.15
C PHE A 45 17.65 -12.30 12.98
N SER A 46 17.33 -13.43 13.61
CA SER A 46 15.99 -14.00 13.55
C SER A 46 14.95 -13.11 14.24
N LEU A 47 15.31 -12.49 15.37
CA LEU A 47 14.45 -11.53 16.06
C LEU A 47 14.22 -10.26 15.23
N GLU A 48 15.24 -9.76 14.53
CA GLU A 48 15.10 -8.63 13.62
C GLU A 48 14.18 -8.97 12.43
N ARG A 49 14.34 -10.16 11.83
CA ARG A 49 13.46 -10.62 10.76
C ARG A 49 12.01 -10.75 11.23
N TYR A 50 11.80 -11.28 12.43
CA TYR A 50 10.47 -11.39 13.03
C TYR A 50 9.82 -10.01 13.24
N LYS A 51 10.56 -9.05 13.81
CA LYS A 51 10.08 -7.66 13.99
C LYS A 51 9.71 -7.02 12.65
N TYR A 52 10.54 -7.22 11.62
CA TYR A 52 10.26 -6.72 10.27
C TYR A 52 8.98 -7.32 9.69
N ILE A 53 8.77 -8.63 9.81
CA ILE A 53 7.54 -9.30 9.33
C ILE A 53 6.30 -8.73 10.01
N LEU A 54 6.33 -8.55 11.33
CA LEU A 54 5.21 -7.96 12.07
C LEU A 54 4.91 -6.53 11.61
N GLN A 55 5.96 -5.73 11.36
CA GLN A 55 5.82 -4.38 10.85
C GLN A 55 5.21 -4.37 9.44
N GLN A 56 5.64 -5.26 8.55
CA GLN A 56 5.06 -5.38 7.20
C GLN A 56 3.59 -5.78 7.23
N ILE A 57 3.22 -6.74 8.10
CA ILE A 57 1.81 -7.12 8.29
C ILE A 57 0.98 -5.91 8.75
N HIS A 58 1.50 -5.08 9.65
CA HIS A 58 0.80 -3.87 10.10
C HIS A 58 0.64 -2.84 8.97
N VAL A 59 1.69 -2.61 8.20
CA VAL A 59 1.65 -1.68 7.04
C VAL A 59 0.66 -2.16 5.97
N VAL A 60 0.64 -3.45 5.66
CA VAL A 60 -0.33 -4.03 4.70
C VAL A 60 -1.76 -3.77 5.15
N ASN A 61 -2.05 -3.99 6.44
CA ASN A 61 -3.36 -3.70 7.02
C ASN A 61 -3.73 -2.20 6.95
N GLU A 62 -2.80 -1.31 7.32
CA GLU A 62 -3.01 0.13 7.24
C GLU A 62 -3.31 0.61 5.80
N ASN A 63 -2.61 0.03 4.82
CA ASN A 63 -2.80 0.35 3.41
C ASN A 63 -4.22 0.01 2.93
N VAL A 64 -4.83 -1.07 3.42
CA VAL A 64 -6.22 -1.41 3.08
C VAL A 64 -7.18 -0.30 3.50
N TYR A 65 -7.03 0.25 4.69
CA TYR A 65 -7.86 1.38 5.14
C TYR A 65 -7.60 2.65 4.32
N LYS A 66 -6.35 2.93 3.94
CA LYS A 66 -6.01 4.05 3.06
C LYS A 66 -6.68 3.92 1.69
N PHE A 67 -6.63 2.74 1.10
CA PHE A 67 -7.30 2.47 -0.19
C PHE A 67 -8.81 2.61 -0.08
N LEU A 68 -9.41 2.15 1.02
CA LEU A 68 -10.83 2.31 1.27
C LEU A 68 -11.24 3.80 1.40
N ALA A 69 -10.46 4.60 2.11
CA ALA A 69 -10.72 6.04 2.26
C ALA A 69 -10.63 6.79 0.92
N ILE A 70 -9.63 6.45 0.10
CA ILE A 70 -9.49 7.00 -1.26
C ILE A 70 -10.69 6.60 -2.13
N TYR A 71 -11.06 5.32 -2.11
CA TYR A 71 -12.23 4.81 -2.82
C TYR A 71 -13.50 5.56 -2.41
N GLN A 72 -13.76 5.67 -1.11
CA GLN A 72 -14.93 6.35 -0.58
C GLN A 72 -15.00 7.79 -1.05
N THR A 73 -13.88 8.52 -1.00
CA THR A 73 -13.80 9.93 -1.39
C THR A 73 -14.09 10.11 -2.88
N LEU A 74 -13.50 9.26 -3.73
CA LEU A 74 -13.72 9.31 -5.18
C LEU A 74 -15.15 8.91 -5.53
N ALA A 75 -15.65 7.81 -4.95
CA ALA A 75 -16.99 7.31 -5.17
C ALA A 75 -18.05 8.34 -4.75
N SER A 76 -17.91 8.96 -3.57
CA SER A 76 -18.84 9.98 -3.10
C SER A 76 -18.81 11.23 -3.97
N THR A 77 -17.62 11.66 -4.40
CA THR A 77 -17.47 12.83 -5.29
C THR A 77 -18.15 12.59 -6.63
N LEU A 78 -17.89 11.44 -7.26
CA LEU A 78 -18.50 11.08 -8.55
C LEU A 78 -20.01 10.84 -8.43
N ALA A 79 -20.47 10.21 -7.34
CA ALA A 79 -21.89 10.04 -7.08
C ALA A 79 -22.59 11.39 -6.92
N THR A 80 -21.98 12.33 -6.19
CA THR A 80 -22.50 13.69 -6.02
C THR A 80 -22.57 14.42 -7.36
N ALA A 81 -21.53 14.29 -8.20
CA ALA A 81 -21.53 14.86 -9.55
C ALA A 81 -22.65 14.26 -10.41
N GLY A 82 -22.89 12.94 -10.33
CA GLY A 82 -23.98 12.26 -11.03
C GLY A 82 -25.37 12.74 -10.58
N ILE A 83 -25.57 12.92 -9.28
CA ILE A 83 -26.82 13.46 -8.73
C ILE A 83 -27.03 14.92 -9.17
N ALA A 84 -25.99 15.75 -9.08
CA ALA A 84 -26.04 17.14 -9.52
C ALA A 84 -26.39 17.25 -11.01
N LEU A 85 -25.79 16.39 -11.85
CA LEU A 85 -26.12 16.30 -13.27
C LEU A 85 -27.59 15.89 -13.50
N PHE A 86 -28.08 14.89 -12.76
CA PHE A 86 -29.46 14.44 -12.88
C PHE A 86 -30.49 15.48 -12.43
N ILE A 87 -30.20 16.29 -11.41
CA ILE A 87 -31.10 17.36 -10.96
C ILE A 87 -30.99 18.59 -11.88
N GLY A 88 -29.77 18.93 -12.29
CA GLY A 88 -29.46 20.14 -13.04
C GLY A 88 -29.67 20.07 -14.55
N TYR A 89 -29.88 18.87 -15.14
CA TYR A 89 -29.89 18.75 -16.61
C TYR A 89 -30.91 19.66 -17.31
N ARG A 90 -32.07 19.89 -16.68
CA ARG A 90 -33.12 20.79 -17.20
C ARG A 90 -32.73 22.26 -17.10
N SER A 91 -32.17 22.70 -15.98
CA SER A 91 -31.76 24.09 -15.79
C SER A 91 -30.55 24.46 -16.64
N TRP A 92 -29.68 23.49 -16.92
CA TRP A 92 -28.50 23.66 -17.77
C TRP A 92 -28.79 23.49 -19.26
N ASN A 93 -30.05 23.28 -19.67
CA ASN A 93 -30.46 23.05 -21.07
C ASN A 93 -29.66 21.93 -21.77
N ILE A 94 -29.28 20.89 -21.01
CA ILE A 94 -28.53 19.76 -21.56
C ILE A 94 -29.49 18.79 -22.23
N THR A 95 -29.13 18.32 -23.43
CA THR A 95 -29.93 17.33 -24.14
C THR A 95 -30.03 16.02 -23.34
N PRO A 96 -31.23 15.42 -23.19
CA PRO A 96 -31.44 14.17 -22.46
C PRO A 96 -30.50 13.02 -22.89
N THR A 97 -30.13 12.97 -24.17
CA THR A 97 -29.18 11.97 -24.70
C THR A 97 -27.78 12.13 -24.12
N ILE A 98 -27.28 13.36 -24.04
CA ILE A 98 -25.97 13.68 -23.44
C ILE A 98 -25.98 13.36 -21.95
N THR A 99 -27.06 13.71 -21.24
CA THR A 99 -27.22 13.40 -19.82
C THR A 99 -27.16 11.91 -19.54
N LYS A 100 -27.84 11.07 -20.34
CA LYS A 100 -27.78 9.60 -20.20
C LYS A 100 -26.36 9.07 -20.40
N SER A 101 -25.69 9.49 -21.47
CA SER A 101 -24.31 9.08 -21.75
C SER A 101 -23.35 9.50 -20.64
N ALA A 102 -23.51 10.71 -20.11
CA ALA A 102 -22.69 11.22 -19.01
C ALA A 102 -22.94 10.44 -17.70
N ILE A 103 -24.19 10.11 -17.37
CA ILE A 103 -24.52 9.28 -16.19
C ILE A 103 -23.88 7.88 -16.34
N ILE A 104 -23.99 7.25 -17.51
CA ILE A 104 -23.35 5.96 -17.79
C ILE A 104 -21.82 6.06 -17.69
N GLY A 105 -21.23 7.16 -18.18
CA GLY A 105 -19.81 7.44 -18.08
C GLY A 105 -19.34 7.55 -16.62
N ILE A 106 -20.08 8.29 -15.79
CA ILE A 106 -19.80 8.42 -14.36
C ILE A 106 -19.90 7.06 -13.67
N LEU A 107 -20.96 6.28 -13.94
CA LEU A 107 -21.12 4.94 -13.37
C LEU A 107 -19.98 3.99 -13.79
N SER A 108 -19.57 4.05 -15.05
CA SER A 108 -18.44 3.28 -15.57
C SER A 108 -17.13 3.66 -14.86
N LEU A 109 -16.90 4.95 -14.64
CA LEU A 109 -15.72 5.43 -13.92
C LEU A 109 -15.71 4.98 -12.46
N ILE A 110 -16.84 5.09 -11.75
CA ILE A 110 -16.98 4.58 -10.38
C ILE A 110 -16.71 3.07 -10.34
N SER A 111 -17.19 2.33 -11.34
CA SER A 111 -16.96 0.89 -11.45
C SER A 111 -15.48 0.55 -11.66
N ALA A 112 -14.79 1.28 -12.54
CA ALA A 112 -13.36 1.10 -12.76
C ALA A 112 -12.55 1.35 -11.48
N ILE A 113 -12.87 2.42 -10.75
CA ILE A 113 -12.24 2.75 -9.47
C ILE A 113 -12.52 1.64 -8.44
N GLY A 114 -13.78 1.19 -8.32
CA GLY A 114 -14.14 0.12 -7.38
C GLY A 114 -13.46 -1.22 -7.68
N LEU A 115 -13.40 -1.63 -8.95
CA LEU A 115 -12.69 -2.83 -9.36
C LEU A 115 -11.18 -2.73 -9.09
N PHE A 116 -10.59 -1.55 -9.34
CA PHE A 116 -9.19 -1.31 -9.03
C PHE A 116 -8.93 -1.38 -7.52
N THR A 117 -9.80 -0.82 -6.68
CA THR A 117 -9.71 -0.94 -5.22
C THR A 117 -9.81 -2.39 -4.77
N VAL A 118 -10.74 -3.18 -5.33
CA VAL A 118 -10.85 -4.61 -5.04
C VAL A 118 -9.56 -5.35 -5.39
N LEU A 119 -8.95 -5.04 -6.54
CA LEU A 119 -7.66 -5.63 -6.94
C LEU A 119 -6.55 -5.30 -5.93
N LEU A 120 -6.44 -4.05 -5.48
CA LEU A 120 -5.45 -3.64 -4.47
C LEU A 120 -5.64 -4.38 -3.14
N ILE A 121 -6.89 -4.56 -2.71
CA ILE A 121 -7.20 -5.35 -1.50
C ILE A 121 -6.79 -6.80 -1.71
N CYS A 122 -7.12 -7.42 -2.84
CA CYS A 122 -6.71 -8.79 -3.16
C CYS A 122 -5.17 -8.97 -3.13
N ILE A 123 -4.41 -8.01 -3.66
CA ILE A 123 -2.94 -8.04 -3.60
C ILE A 123 -2.46 -7.92 -2.15
N GLY A 124 -3.07 -7.04 -1.35
CA GLY A 124 -2.79 -6.91 0.08
C GLY A 124 -3.01 -8.21 0.85
N VAL A 125 -4.14 -8.89 0.59
CA VAL A 125 -4.46 -10.21 1.14
C VAL A 125 -3.39 -11.25 0.80
N LEU A 126 -2.95 -11.30 -0.46
CA LEU A 126 -1.93 -12.24 -0.91
C LEU A 126 -0.58 -11.96 -0.23
N ALA A 127 -0.18 -10.68 -0.14
CA ALA A 127 1.04 -10.28 0.56
C ALA A 127 0.97 -10.64 2.05
N TRP A 128 -0.17 -10.41 2.70
CA TRP A 128 -0.39 -10.80 4.09
C TRP A 128 -0.24 -12.32 4.29
N LEU A 129 -0.81 -13.13 3.40
CA LEU A 129 -0.66 -14.58 3.49
C LEU A 129 0.79 -15.03 3.41
N ASP A 130 1.57 -14.39 2.55
CA ASP A 130 2.98 -14.70 2.36
C ASP A 130 3.77 -14.39 3.64
N TYR A 131 3.63 -13.18 4.18
CA TYR A 131 4.25 -12.80 5.45
C TYR A 131 3.83 -13.69 6.62
N ARG A 132 2.57 -14.13 6.65
CA ARG A 132 2.06 -15.05 7.68
C ARG A 132 2.64 -16.46 7.56
N ARG A 133 2.94 -16.92 6.34
CA ARG A 133 3.63 -18.20 6.13
C ARG A 133 5.08 -18.09 6.59
N GLU A 134 5.78 -17.02 6.21
CA GLU A 134 7.15 -16.77 6.67
C GLU A 134 7.23 -16.69 8.20
N GLU A 135 6.29 -16.00 8.85
CA GLU A 135 6.23 -15.89 10.31
C GLU A 135 6.10 -17.28 10.98
N CYS A 136 5.22 -18.14 10.46
CA CYS A 136 5.03 -19.49 11.00
C CYS A 136 6.29 -20.33 10.82
N GLU A 137 6.93 -20.27 9.65
CA GLU A 137 8.17 -20.99 9.39
C GLU A 137 9.31 -20.53 10.30
N LEU A 138 9.45 -19.22 10.50
CA LEU A 138 10.47 -18.65 11.38
C LEU A 138 10.24 -19.08 12.84
N THR A 139 8.99 -19.06 13.30
CA THR A 139 8.66 -19.42 14.69
C THR A 139 8.81 -20.92 14.94
N ASP A 140 8.47 -21.76 13.96
CA ASP A 140 8.67 -23.21 14.05
C ASP A 140 10.15 -23.60 14.15
N ARG A 141 11.05 -22.82 13.52
CA ARG A 141 12.51 -23.04 13.59
C ARG A 141 13.13 -22.59 14.92
N ILE A 142 12.59 -21.53 15.54
CA ILE A 142 13.23 -20.89 16.71
C ILE A 142 12.65 -21.41 18.03
N VAL A 143 11.33 -21.65 18.09
CA VAL A 143 10.63 -21.95 19.34
C VAL A 143 10.40 -23.46 19.48
N TYR A 144 9.46 -24.01 18.70
CA TYR A 144 9.28 -25.45 18.50
C TYR A 144 8.34 -25.68 17.32
N VAL A 145 8.44 -26.86 16.71
CA VAL A 145 7.61 -27.24 15.55
C VAL A 145 6.13 -27.25 15.92
N GLY A 146 5.32 -26.47 15.19
CA GLY A 146 3.88 -26.39 15.43
C GLY A 146 3.48 -25.38 16.49
N PHE A 147 4.38 -24.45 16.87
CA PHE A 147 4.05 -23.34 17.77
C PHE A 147 2.84 -22.55 17.29
N ARG A 148 2.69 -22.37 15.97
CA ARG A 148 1.55 -21.66 15.38
C ARG A 148 0.94 -22.41 14.20
N LYS A 149 -0.39 -22.44 14.15
CA LYS A 149 -1.13 -23.03 13.03
C LYS A 149 -0.92 -22.22 11.75
N LYS A 150 -0.59 -22.89 10.65
CA LYS A 150 -0.47 -22.29 9.31
C LYS A 150 -1.77 -21.56 8.91
N PRO A 151 -1.68 -20.45 8.16
CA PRO A 151 -2.85 -19.71 7.71
C PRO A 151 -3.72 -20.60 6.83
N ARG A 152 -4.97 -20.84 7.25
CA ARG A 152 -5.97 -21.57 6.45
C ARG A 152 -6.75 -20.59 5.60
N LEU A 153 -6.88 -20.88 4.31
CA LEU A 153 -7.68 -20.09 3.36
C LEU A 153 -9.16 -20.01 3.76
N GLY A 154 -9.67 -21.01 4.51
CA GLY A 154 -11.05 -20.98 5.04
C GLY A 154 -11.30 -19.88 6.09
N ASN A 155 -10.25 -19.30 6.68
CA ASN A 155 -10.39 -18.21 7.64
C ASN A 155 -10.59 -16.84 6.99
N PHE A 156 -10.60 -16.77 5.66
CA PHE A 156 -10.83 -15.54 4.90
C PHE A 156 -12.19 -14.91 5.22
N PHE A 157 -13.23 -15.73 5.44
CA PHE A 157 -14.56 -15.23 5.82
C PHE A 157 -14.64 -14.60 7.21
N ARG A 158 -13.63 -14.79 8.08
CA ARG A 158 -13.52 -14.06 9.36
C ARG A 158 -12.86 -12.70 9.22
N TRP A 159 -12.40 -12.35 8.02
CA TRP A 159 -11.55 -11.20 7.80
C TRP A 159 -12.34 -10.00 7.31
N TYR A 160 -12.08 -8.83 7.89
CA TYR A 160 -12.81 -7.59 7.56
C TYR A 160 -12.66 -7.22 6.07
N GLU A 161 -11.56 -7.61 5.43
CA GLU A 161 -11.26 -7.35 4.02
C GLU A 161 -12.26 -8.01 3.07
N THR A 162 -12.74 -9.22 3.39
CA THR A 162 -13.76 -9.89 2.57
C THR A 162 -15.09 -9.15 2.63
N TYR A 163 -15.47 -8.62 3.81
CA TYR A 163 -16.66 -7.79 3.93
C TYR A 163 -16.53 -6.46 3.17
N ILE A 164 -15.32 -5.86 3.13
CA ILE A 164 -15.07 -4.66 2.33
C ILE A 164 -15.24 -4.95 0.83
N ILE A 165 -14.69 -6.05 0.33
CA ILE A 165 -14.86 -6.44 -1.08
C ILE A 165 -16.34 -6.64 -1.41
N ILE A 166 -17.06 -7.40 -0.58
CA ILE A 166 -18.51 -7.62 -0.75
C ILE A 166 -19.27 -6.29 -0.73
N PHE A 167 -18.92 -5.39 0.19
CA PHE A 167 -19.52 -4.06 0.28
C PHE A 167 -19.30 -3.25 -1.01
N ILE A 168 -18.08 -3.19 -1.54
CA ILE A 168 -17.78 -2.48 -2.79
C ILE A 168 -18.56 -3.09 -3.96
N LEU A 169 -18.56 -4.41 -4.10
CA LEU A 169 -19.25 -5.07 -5.21
C LEU A 169 -20.78 -4.90 -5.12
N SER A 170 -21.34 -5.07 -3.92
CA SER A 170 -22.77 -4.87 -3.70
C SER A 170 -23.22 -3.42 -3.91
N SER A 171 -22.40 -2.43 -3.52
CA SER A 171 -22.71 -1.02 -3.76
C SER A 171 -22.66 -0.67 -5.24
N LEU A 172 -21.68 -1.19 -5.99
CA LEU A 172 -21.61 -1.03 -7.45
C LEU A 172 -22.83 -1.64 -8.13
N LEU A 173 -23.20 -2.87 -7.77
CA LEU A 173 -24.40 -3.54 -8.31
C LEU A 173 -25.66 -2.73 -8.00
N PHE A 174 -25.78 -2.21 -6.78
CA PHE A 174 -26.89 -1.37 -6.37
C PHE A 174 -26.96 -0.06 -7.18
N MET A 175 -25.82 0.60 -7.41
CA MET A 175 -25.77 1.83 -8.23
C MET A 175 -26.20 1.57 -9.67
N TRP A 176 -25.69 0.51 -10.30
CA TRP A 176 -26.09 0.12 -11.66
C TRP A 176 -27.56 -0.23 -11.74
N TRP A 177 -28.05 -1.04 -10.80
CA TRP A 177 -29.46 -1.38 -10.69
C TRP A 177 -30.33 -0.12 -10.57
N TYR A 178 -30.00 0.76 -9.63
CA TYR A 178 -30.76 1.99 -9.40
C TYR A 178 -30.73 2.93 -10.62
N ALA A 179 -29.58 3.09 -11.27
CA ALA A 179 -29.46 3.94 -12.45
C ALA A 179 -30.29 3.41 -13.63
N PHE A 180 -30.28 2.09 -13.85
CA PHE A 180 -31.01 1.48 -14.96
C PHE A 180 -32.53 1.53 -14.75
N TRP A 181 -33.00 1.20 -13.55
CA TRP A 181 -34.43 1.10 -13.25
C TRP A 181 -35.09 2.43 -12.93
N ARG A 182 -34.34 3.38 -12.36
CA ARG A 182 -34.90 4.68 -11.94
C ARG A 182 -34.36 5.80 -12.80
N ILE A 183 -33.06 6.03 -12.82
CA ILE A 183 -32.50 7.28 -13.38
C ILE A 183 -32.70 7.38 -14.90
N LEU A 184 -32.22 6.39 -15.66
CA LEU A 184 -32.28 6.41 -17.12
C LEU A 184 -33.69 6.54 -17.73
N PRO A 185 -34.75 5.87 -17.23
CA PRO A 185 -36.10 6.05 -17.77
C PRO A 185 -36.73 7.40 -17.40
N PHE A 186 -36.29 8.07 -16.32
CA PHE A 186 -36.79 9.39 -15.94
C PHE A 186 -36.20 10.53 -16.78
N VAL A 187 -35.00 10.36 -17.32
CA VAL A 187 -34.38 11.33 -18.23
C VAL A 187 -35.09 11.23 -19.59
N LYS A 188 -36.09 12.10 -19.78
CA LYS A 188 -36.79 12.35 -21.04
C LYS A 188 -36.48 13.76 -21.52
#